data_AF-F0Y5U7-F1
#
_entry.id   AF-F0Y5U7-F1
#
_cell.length_a   1.000
_cell.length_b   1.000
_cell.length_c   1.000
_cell.angle_alpha   90.00
_cell.angle_beta   90.00
_cell.angle_gamma   90.00
#
_symmetry.space_group_name_H-M   'P 1'
#
loop_
_entity.id
_entity.type
_entity.pdbx_description
1 polymer ?
#
loop_
_entity_poly.entity_id
_entity_poly.type
_entity_poly.pdbx_seq_one_letter_code
_entity_poly.pdbx_strand_id
1 'polypeptide(L)'
;MAALRWAAVALGGAPFAVSVYALRGACAAAAAPETLRAAACEAYADWPVVALNLVYWPTFCLLFWVHSLAARSTWLIDPYWTLIPLYVYGYYASHPLACAAGPRQLLAAALLGAWSLRLSGNYWRRERYTPGAREDWRFADLRAELGWLWYPLSLPVAYGSQQGML
;
A
#
# COMPACT_ATOMS: atom_id res chain seq x y z
N MET A 1 17.32 10.71 15.21
CA MET A 1 16.66 9.41 15.47
C MET A 1 15.15 9.37 15.16
N ALA A 2 14.46 10.50 14.94
CA ALA A 2 13.05 10.49 14.50
C ALA A 2 12.84 10.10 13.02
N ALA A 3 13.85 10.32 12.16
CA ALA A 3 13.77 10.08 10.71
C ALA A 3 13.65 8.59 10.32
N LEU A 4 14.24 7.66 11.09
CA LEU A 4 14.15 6.22 10.81
C LEU A 4 12.76 5.63 11.13
N ARG A 5 11.97 6.30 11.98
CA ARG A 5 10.68 5.81 12.48
C ARG A 5 9.56 5.86 11.44
N TRP A 6 9.70 6.67 10.40
CA TRP A 6 8.72 6.84 9.32
C TRP A 6 9.05 6.06 8.05
N ALA A 7 10.17 5.34 8.02
CA ALA A 7 10.62 4.59 6.84
C ALA A 7 9.55 3.62 6.31
N ALA A 8 8.73 3.04 7.18
CA ALA A 8 7.62 2.17 6.78
C ALA A 8 6.51 2.88 5.97
N VAL A 9 6.16 4.12 6.36
CA VAL A 9 5.16 4.93 5.64
C VAL A 9 5.72 5.39 4.30
N ALA A 10 7.02 5.69 4.25
CA ALA A 10 7.71 6.08 3.03
C ALA A 10 7.89 4.89 2.05
N LEU A 11 8.19 3.68 2.55
CA LEU A 11 8.47 2.49 1.74
C LEU A 11 7.28 2.06 0.88
N GLY A 12 6.04 2.19 1.38
CA GLY A 12 4.84 1.86 0.59
C GLY A 12 4.13 3.09 0.04
N GLY A 13 4.01 4.16 0.83
CA GLY A 13 3.18 5.31 0.49
C GLY A 13 3.72 6.17 -0.65
N ALA A 14 5.04 6.41 -0.68
CA ALA A 14 5.63 7.22 -1.74
C ALA A 14 5.60 6.50 -3.10
N PRO A 15 6.02 5.21 -3.22
CA PRO A 15 5.86 4.46 -4.46
C PRO A 15 4.41 4.38 -4.91
N PHE A 16 3.45 4.12 -4.01
CA PHE A 16 2.03 4.10 -4.36
C PHE A 16 1.56 5.44 -4.92
N ALA A 17 1.82 6.55 -4.23
CA ALA A 17 1.43 7.88 -4.70
C ALA A 17 2.07 8.19 -6.06
N VAL A 18 3.37 7.92 -6.23
CA VAL A 18 4.09 8.11 -7.50
C VAL A 18 3.46 7.28 -8.62
N SER A 19 3.13 6.01 -8.38
CA SER A 19 2.47 5.15 -9.36
C SER A 19 1.09 5.68 -9.76
N VAL A 20 0.28 6.15 -8.80
CA VAL A 20 -1.02 6.76 -9.10
C VAL A 20 -0.86 8.05 -9.91
N TYR A 21 0.07 8.93 -9.53
CA TYR A 21 0.35 10.16 -10.29
C TYR A 21 0.91 9.87 -11.68
N ALA A 22 1.75 8.85 -11.83
CA ALA A 22 2.28 8.41 -13.11
C ALA A 22 1.16 7.85 -14.01
N LEU A 23 0.25 7.04 -13.47
CA LEU A 23 -0.90 6.51 -14.20
C LEU A 23 -1.82 7.64 -14.68
N ARG A 24 -2.16 8.58 -13.78
CA ARG A 24 -2.94 9.77 -14.12
C ARG A 24 -2.24 10.64 -15.16
N GLY A 25 -0.94 10.85 -15.00
CA GLY A 25 -0.11 11.62 -15.92
C GLY A 25 -0.04 10.97 -17.30
N ALA A 26 0.14 9.66 -17.38
CA ALA A 26 0.16 8.90 -18.63
C ALA A 26 -1.19 9.00 -19.38
N CYS A 27 -2.32 9.02 -18.65
CA CYS A 27 -3.62 9.25 -19.26
C CYS A 27 -3.78 10.70 -19.78
N ALA A 28 -3.31 11.70 -19.03
CA ALA A 28 -3.43 13.11 -19.39
C ALA A 28 -2.38 13.61 -20.40
N ALA A 29 -1.26 12.89 -20.56
CA ALA A 29 -0.12 13.35 -21.36
C ALA A 29 -0.38 13.19 -22.86
N ALA A 30 -0.59 14.32 -23.55
CA ALA A 30 -0.71 14.35 -25.01
C ALA A 30 0.53 13.82 -25.74
N ALA A 31 1.71 13.83 -25.10
CA ALA A 31 2.98 13.37 -25.66
C ALA A 31 3.27 11.87 -25.48
N ALA A 32 2.43 11.13 -24.73
CA ALA A 32 2.60 9.68 -24.59
C ALA A 32 2.21 8.95 -25.89
N PRO A 33 2.83 7.79 -26.21
CA PRO A 33 2.39 6.96 -27.32
C PRO A 33 0.89 6.68 -27.22
N GLU A 34 0.16 6.80 -28.33
CA GLU A 34 -1.30 6.73 -28.34
C GLU A 34 -1.83 5.43 -27.71
N THR A 35 -1.17 4.30 -27.98
CA THR A 35 -1.51 2.99 -27.41
C THR A 35 -1.32 2.95 -25.89
N LEU A 36 -0.22 3.50 -25.37
CA LEU A 36 0.06 3.57 -23.94
C LEU A 36 -0.92 4.50 -23.23
N ARG A 37 -1.20 5.67 -23.82
CA ARG A 37 -2.17 6.63 -23.29
C ARG A 37 -3.58 6.05 -23.24
N ALA A 38 -4.01 5.39 -24.33
CA ALA A 38 -5.32 4.74 -24.40
C ALA A 38 -5.45 3.65 -23.33
N ALA A 39 -4.47 2.74 -23.23
CA ALA A 39 -4.48 1.69 -22.22
C ALA A 39 -4.44 2.23 -20.78
N ALA A 40 -3.62 3.27 -20.52
CA ALA A 40 -3.55 3.90 -19.20
C ALA A 40 -4.87 4.60 -18.82
N CYS A 41 -5.52 5.28 -19.77
CA CYS A 41 -6.82 5.90 -19.54
C CYS A 41 -7.93 4.89 -19.35
N GLU A 42 -8.01 3.85 -20.20
CA GLU A 42 -9.00 2.79 -20.07
C GLU A 42 -8.85 2.07 -18.72
N ALA A 43 -7.63 1.68 -18.36
CA ALA A 43 -7.37 1.07 -17.06
C ALA A 43 -7.75 1.99 -15.90
N TYR A 44 -7.37 3.27 -15.96
CA TYR A 44 -7.61 4.20 -14.86
C TYR A 44 -9.06 4.64 -14.73
N ALA A 45 -9.77 4.89 -15.84
CA ALA A 45 -11.12 5.45 -15.87
C ALA A 45 -12.22 4.38 -15.93
N ASP A 46 -12.04 3.34 -16.73
CA ASP A 46 -13.06 2.32 -16.99
C ASP A 46 -12.90 1.09 -16.08
N TRP A 47 -11.66 0.78 -15.68
CA TRP A 47 -11.32 -0.36 -14.81
C TRP A 47 -10.62 0.06 -13.51
N PRO A 48 -11.18 1.00 -12.72
CA PRO A 48 -10.46 1.62 -11.60
C PRO A 48 -10.04 0.63 -10.51
N VAL A 49 -10.80 -0.45 -10.31
CA VAL A 49 -10.43 -1.53 -9.36
C VAL A 49 -9.22 -2.31 -9.88
N VAL A 50 -9.18 -2.63 -11.17
CA VAL A 50 -8.06 -3.34 -11.80
C VAL A 50 -6.81 -2.47 -11.76
N ALA A 51 -6.91 -1.19 -12.12
CA ALA A 51 -5.80 -0.25 -12.04
C ALA A 51 -5.27 -0.09 -10.61
N LEU A 52 -6.15 0.01 -9.61
CA LEU A 52 -5.75 0.05 -8.20
C LEU A 52 -4.98 -1.21 -7.81
N ASN A 53 -5.46 -2.39 -8.20
CA ASN A 53 -4.82 -3.68 -7.93
C ASN A 53 -3.44 -3.79 -8.62
N LEU A 54 -3.31 -3.28 -9.86
CA LEU A 54 -2.06 -3.23 -10.62
C LEU A 54 -1.04 -2.27 -10.01
N VAL A 55 -1.48 -1.20 -9.34
CA VAL A 55 -0.60 -0.30 -8.58
C VAL A 55 -0.25 -0.89 -7.22
N TYR A 56 -1.21 -1.49 -6.52
CA TYR A 56 -1.02 -2.05 -5.19
C TYR A 56 -0.07 -3.24 -5.20
N TRP A 57 -0.19 -4.16 -6.17
CA TRP A 57 0.64 -5.37 -6.22
C TRP A 57 2.15 -5.08 -6.20
N PRO A 58 2.72 -4.26 -7.10
CA PRO A 58 4.15 -3.97 -7.07
C PRO A 58 4.57 -3.14 -5.85
N THR A 59 3.69 -2.28 -5.33
CA THR A 59 4.04 -1.32 -4.27
C THR A 59 3.95 -1.89 -2.86
N PHE A 60 2.95 -2.74 -2.58
CA PHE A 60 2.71 -3.30 -1.26
C PHE A 60 2.94 -4.80 -1.17
N CYS A 61 2.77 -5.56 -2.26
CA CYS A 61 3.10 -6.99 -2.25
C CYS A 61 4.59 -7.20 -2.58
N LEU A 62 5.03 -6.83 -3.79
CA LEU A 62 6.39 -7.12 -4.24
C LEU A 62 7.45 -6.35 -3.44
N LEU A 63 7.28 -5.04 -3.25
CA LEU A 63 8.26 -4.22 -2.52
C LEU A 63 8.37 -4.66 -1.05
N PHE A 64 7.26 -4.97 -0.39
CA PHE A 64 7.31 -5.42 1.00
C PHE A 64 7.84 -6.84 1.11
N TRP A 65 7.55 -7.71 0.15
CA TRP A 65 8.15 -9.03 0.07
C TRP A 65 9.66 -8.92 -0.06
N VAL A 66 10.18 -8.11 -0.99
CA VAL A 66 11.63 -7.85 -1.13
C VAL A 66 12.22 -7.32 0.18
N HIS A 67 11.54 -6.38 0.82
CA HIS A 67 11.95 -5.88 2.14
C HIS A 67 11.97 -7.01 3.20
N SER A 68 11.00 -7.92 3.18
CA SER A 68 10.93 -9.04 4.13
C SER A 68 12.07 -10.04 3.97
N LEU A 69 12.56 -10.23 2.74
CA LEU A 69 13.73 -11.07 2.48
C LEU A 69 14.98 -10.48 3.15
N ALA A 70 15.15 -9.16 3.06
CA ALA A 70 16.26 -8.45 3.70
C ALA A 70 16.11 -8.38 5.23
N ALA A 71 14.91 -8.05 5.72
CA ALA A 71 14.61 -7.92 7.14
C ALA A 71 14.47 -9.28 7.86
N ARG A 72 14.35 -10.38 7.10
CA ARG A 72 13.98 -11.71 7.59
C ARG A 72 12.74 -11.70 8.49
N SER A 73 11.77 -10.84 8.13
CA SER A 73 10.55 -10.60 8.89
C SER A 73 9.51 -9.89 8.01
N THR A 74 8.24 -10.27 8.14
CA THR A 74 7.11 -9.66 7.45
C THR A 74 6.44 -8.53 8.25
N TRP A 75 7.11 -7.99 9.27
CA TRP A 75 6.54 -7.00 10.20
C TRP A 75 5.88 -5.78 9.55
N LEU A 76 6.24 -5.45 8.31
CA LEU A 76 5.73 -4.28 7.59
C LEU A 76 4.25 -4.44 7.17
N ILE A 77 3.73 -5.67 7.14
CA ILE A 77 2.31 -5.94 6.83
C ILE A 77 1.39 -5.27 7.86
N ASP A 78 1.64 -5.46 9.15
CA ASP A 78 0.82 -4.92 10.25
C ASP A 78 0.63 -3.39 10.23
N PRO A 79 1.69 -2.55 10.20
CA PRO A 79 1.54 -1.10 10.17
C PRO A 79 1.00 -0.60 8.83
N TYR A 80 1.05 -1.40 7.77
CA TYR A 80 0.48 -1.02 6.49
C TYR A 80 -1.05 -1.09 6.48
N TRP A 81 -1.63 -2.05 7.19
CA TRP A 81 -3.08 -2.18 7.37
C TRP A 81 -3.74 -0.92 7.93
N THR A 82 -3.00 -0.10 8.67
CA THR A 82 -3.52 1.17 9.20
C THR A 82 -3.59 2.27 8.15
N LEU A 83 -2.92 2.11 7.00
CA LEU A 83 -2.76 3.14 5.96
C LEU A 83 -3.50 2.80 4.65
N ILE A 84 -3.79 1.53 4.35
CA ILE A 84 -4.50 1.10 3.12
C ILE A 84 -5.73 1.96 2.83
N PRO A 85 -6.65 2.18 3.79
CA PRO A 85 -7.88 2.91 3.50
C PRO A 85 -7.62 4.35 3.04
N LEU A 86 -6.56 4.99 3.56
CA LEU A 86 -6.16 6.33 3.10
C LEU A 86 -5.60 6.31 1.68
N TYR A 87 -4.80 5.30 1.33
CA TYR A 87 -4.26 5.17 -0.02
C TYR A 87 -5.38 4.89 -1.04
N VAL A 88 -6.32 4.01 -0.70
CA VAL A 88 -7.50 3.72 -1.52
C VAL A 88 -8.36 4.96 -1.68
N TYR A 89 -8.62 5.70 -0.60
CA TYR A 89 -9.33 6.98 -0.67
C TYR A 89 -8.60 7.97 -1.59
N GLY A 90 -7.29 8.15 -1.42
CA GLY A 90 -6.49 9.07 -2.25
C GLY A 90 -6.52 8.70 -3.74
N TYR A 91 -6.48 7.40 -4.05
CA TYR A 91 -6.66 6.91 -5.41
C TYR A 91 -8.02 7.32 -5.99
N TYR A 92 -9.12 6.98 -5.33
CA TYR A 92 -10.46 7.30 -5.85
C TYR A 92 -10.77 8.81 -5.84
N ALA A 93 -10.23 9.56 -4.88
CA ALA A 93 -10.35 11.02 -4.86
C ALA A 93 -9.60 11.69 -6.02
N SER A 94 -8.58 11.04 -6.59
CA SER A 94 -7.84 11.53 -7.75
C SER A 94 -8.49 11.19 -9.10
N HIS A 95 -9.46 10.26 -9.10
CA HIS A 95 -10.09 9.69 -10.30
C HIS A 95 -10.79 10.77 -11.15
N PRO A 96 -10.79 10.68 -12.49
CA PRO A 96 -11.38 11.71 -13.36
C PRO A 96 -12.88 11.92 -13.15
N LEU A 97 -13.59 10.86 -12.75
CA LEU A 97 -15.02 10.91 -12.42
C LEU A 97 -15.32 11.31 -10.97
N ALA A 98 -14.30 11.64 -10.17
CA ALA A 98 -14.51 12.07 -8.79
C ALA A 98 -15.21 13.43 -8.75
N CYS A 99 -16.31 13.51 -8.01
CA CYS A 99 -16.98 14.79 -7.75
C CYS A 99 -16.15 15.65 -6.78
N ALA A 100 -16.34 16.97 -6.86
CA ALA A 100 -15.76 17.89 -5.89
C ALA A 100 -16.17 17.49 -4.45
N ALA A 101 -15.20 17.46 -3.54
CA ALA A 101 -15.40 16.98 -2.19
C ALA A 101 -16.39 17.88 -1.42
N GLY A 102 -17.59 17.36 -1.15
CA GLY A 102 -18.57 18.04 -0.30
C GLY A 102 -18.23 17.92 1.19
N PRO A 103 -18.91 18.65 2.10
CA PRO A 103 -18.63 18.65 3.53
C PRO A 103 -18.64 17.25 4.17
N ARG A 104 -19.57 16.38 3.74
CA ARG A 104 -19.65 14.98 4.20
C ARG A 104 -18.42 14.17 3.82
N GLN A 105 -17.93 14.32 2.58
CA GLN A 105 -16.75 13.60 2.10
C GLN A 105 -15.49 14.09 2.83
N LEU A 106 -15.36 15.41 3.03
CA LEU A 106 -14.27 16.00 3.79
C LEU A 106 -14.26 15.50 5.25
N LEU A 107 -15.43 15.45 5.89
CA LEU A 107 -15.55 14.89 7.25
C LEU A 107 -15.17 13.41 7.29
N ALA A 108 -15.65 12.60 6.34
CA ALA A 108 -15.31 11.18 6.26
C ALA A 108 -13.80 10.98 6.04
N ALA A 109 -13.18 11.75 5.15
CA ALA A 109 -11.74 11.71 4.91
C ALA A 109 -10.93 12.14 6.15
N ALA A 110 -11.38 13.16 6.88
CA ALA A 110 -10.74 13.60 8.12
C ALA A 110 -10.83 12.53 9.22
N LEU A 111 -12.00 11.89 9.39
CA LEU A 111 -12.17 10.79 10.33
C LEU A 111 -11.32 9.57 9.95
N LEU A 112 -11.24 9.25 8.66
CA LEU A 112 -10.38 8.18 8.15
C LEU A 112 -8.90 8.47 8.45
N GLY A 113 -8.46 9.71 8.24
CA GLY A 113 -7.12 10.18 8.59
C GLY A 113 -6.84 10.07 10.09
N ALA A 114 -7.76 10.55 10.92
CA ALA A 114 -7.65 10.47 12.37
C ALA A 114 -7.61 9.02 12.86
N TRP A 115 -8.43 8.13 12.29
CA TRP A 115 -8.43 6.70 12.59
C TRP A 115 -7.09 6.05 12.21
N SER A 116 -6.59 6.33 11.00
CA SER A 116 -5.31 5.80 10.51
C SER A 116 -4.14 6.27 11.38
N LEU A 117 -4.08 7.55 11.72
CA LEU A 117 -3.07 8.11 12.62
C LEU A 117 -3.15 7.49 14.02
N ARG A 118 -4.36 7.32 14.56
CA ARG A 118 -4.58 6.67 15.86
C ARG A 118 -4.04 5.24 15.85
N LEU A 119 -4.41 4.42 14.87
CA LEU A 119 -3.96 3.02 14.80
C LEU A 119 -2.45 2.91 14.57
N SER A 120 -1.91 3.73 13.67
CA SER A 120 -0.46 3.77 13.42
C SER A 120 0.29 4.16 14.69
N GLY A 121 -0.20 5.18 15.42
CA GLY A 121 0.35 5.58 16.70
C GLY A 121 0.25 4.50 17.77
N ASN A 122 -0.87 3.76 17.84
CA ASN A 122 -1.04 2.63 18.76
C ASN A 122 -0.05 1.51 18.46
N TYR A 123 0.10 1.14 17.18
CA TYR A 123 1.08 0.14 16.73
C TYR A 123 2.49 0.54 17.16
N TRP A 124 2.93 1.76 16.81
CA TRP A 124 4.27 2.21 17.13
C TRP A 124 4.53 2.33 18.64
N ARG A 125 3.53 2.74 19.43
CA ARG A 125 3.66 2.72 20.90
C ARG A 125 3.81 1.31 21.45
N ARG A 126 3.04 0.34 20.94
CA ARG A 126 3.14 -1.07 21.32
C ARG A 126 4.55 -1.62 21.05
N GLU A 127 5.12 -1.26 19.90
CA GLU A 127 6.47 -1.67 19.50
C GLU A 127 7.60 -0.80 20.10
N ARG A 128 7.29 0.06 21.08
CA ARG A 128 8.23 1.02 21.70
C ARG A 128 9.00 1.86 20.67
N TYR A 129 8.39 2.10 19.52
CA TYR A 129 8.97 2.78 18.36
C TYR A 129 10.25 2.13 17.82
N THR A 130 10.35 0.81 17.95
CA THR A 130 11.41 -0.02 17.36
C THR A 130 10.86 -0.73 16.12
N PRO A 131 11.30 -0.34 14.91
CA PRO A 131 10.88 -1.02 13.67
C PRO A 131 11.20 -2.51 13.72
N GLY A 132 10.25 -3.34 13.29
CA GLY A 132 10.43 -4.79 13.29
C GLY A 132 10.62 -5.44 14.66
N ALA A 133 10.25 -4.77 15.76
CA ALA A 133 10.32 -5.37 17.09
C ALA A 133 9.46 -6.63 17.24
N ARG A 134 8.36 -6.70 16.48
CA ARG A 134 7.46 -7.85 16.41
C ARG A 134 7.03 -8.08 14.97
N GLU A 135 6.85 -9.35 14.67
CA GLU A 135 6.24 -9.86 13.44
C GLU A 135 4.89 -10.48 13.82
N ASP A 136 3.98 -10.62 12.84
CA ASP A 136 2.80 -11.46 13.02
C ASP A 136 3.24 -12.89 13.39
N TRP A 137 2.67 -13.41 14.47
CA TRP A 137 3.00 -14.73 14.99
C TRP A 137 2.73 -15.84 13.97
N ARG A 138 1.70 -15.70 13.12
CA ARG A 138 1.34 -16.70 12.10
C ARG A 138 2.47 -16.88 11.09
N PHE A 139 3.07 -15.78 10.67
CA PHE A 139 4.18 -15.78 9.71
C PHE A 139 5.49 -16.17 10.38
N ALA A 140 5.69 -15.80 11.66
CA ALA A 140 6.83 -16.26 12.44
C ALA A 140 6.81 -17.79 12.62
N ASP A 141 5.65 -18.37 12.93
CA ASP A 141 5.46 -19.82 13.10
C ASP A 141 5.65 -20.55 11.76
N LEU A 142 4.99 -20.09 10.69
CA LEU A 142 5.20 -20.65 9.34
C LEU A 142 6.65 -20.56 8.87
N ARG A 143 7.36 -19.48 9.21
CA ARG A 143 8.78 -19.34 8.89
C ARG A 143 9.64 -20.35 9.66
N ALA A 144 9.30 -20.63 10.92
CA ALA A 144 9.98 -21.64 11.72
C ALA A 144 9.73 -23.06 11.19
N GLU A 145 8.49 -23.35 10.77
CA GLU A 145 8.10 -24.65 10.21
C GLU A 145 8.68 -24.91 8.81
N LEU A 146 8.62 -23.92 7.92
CA LEU A 146 9.02 -24.07 6.52
C LEU A 146 10.51 -23.82 6.28
N GLY A 147 11.22 -23.20 7.23
CA GLY A 147 12.65 -22.91 7.11
C GLY A 147 12.97 -22.09 5.86
N TRP A 148 13.81 -22.62 4.97
CA TRP A 148 14.18 -21.91 3.73
C TRP A 148 13.04 -21.82 2.71
N LEU A 149 12.08 -22.74 2.74
CA LEU A 149 10.92 -22.70 1.84
C LEU A 149 10.03 -21.49 2.11
N TRP A 150 10.11 -20.91 3.32
CA TRP A 150 9.38 -19.70 3.68
C TRP A 150 9.65 -18.53 2.73
N TYR A 151 10.89 -18.31 2.30
CA TYR A 151 11.24 -17.13 1.52
C TYR A 151 10.47 -17.04 0.19
N PRO A 152 10.48 -18.07 -0.69
CA PRO A 152 9.64 -18.05 -1.89
C PRO A 152 8.14 -18.21 -1.59
N LEU A 153 7.75 -18.99 -0.58
CA LEU A 153 6.33 -19.23 -0.27
C LEU A 153 5.64 -18.03 0.41
N SER A 154 6.41 -17.16 1.08
CA SER A 154 5.87 -15.96 1.73
C SER A 154 5.28 -14.99 0.72
N LEU A 155 5.73 -14.98 -0.54
CA LEU A 155 5.15 -14.12 -1.58
C LEU A 155 3.67 -14.44 -1.80
N PRO A 156 3.25 -15.65 -2.22
CA PRO A 156 1.83 -15.94 -2.38
C PRO A 156 1.07 -16.02 -1.04
N VAL A 157 1.69 -16.55 0.03
CA VAL A 157 1.00 -16.82 1.30
C VAL A 157 0.79 -15.56 2.14
N ALA A 158 1.82 -14.75 2.32
CA ALA A 158 1.76 -13.57 3.19
C ALA A 158 1.37 -12.31 2.43
N TYR A 159 1.88 -12.11 1.21
CA TYR A 159 1.65 -10.89 0.42
C TYR A 159 0.54 -11.07 -0.61
N GLY A 160 0.49 -12.22 -1.29
CA GLY A 160 -0.52 -12.55 -2.29
C GLY A 160 -1.93 -12.59 -1.71
N SER A 161 -2.07 -13.13 -0.49
CA SER A 161 -3.34 -13.13 0.24
C SER A 161 -3.87 -11.73 0.55
N GLN A 162 -2.99 -10.72 0.64
CA GLN A 162 -3.41 -9.33 0.91
C GLN A 162 -4.13 -8.73 -0.29
N GLN A 163 -3.87 -9.21 -1.51
CA GLN A 163 -4.53 -8.74 -2.73
C GLN A 163 -6.04 -8.97 -2.69
N GLY A 164 -6.49 -10.11 -2.17
CA GLY A 164 -7.91 -10.46 -2.12
C GLY A 164 -8.74 -9.63 -1.14
N MET A 165 -8.09 -8.74 -0.38
CA MET A 165 -8.74 -7.88 0.61
C MET A 165 -8.97 -6.45 0.09
N LEU A 166 -8.67 -6.19 -1.20
CA LEU A 166 -8.84 -4.94 -1.93
C LEU A 166 -9.90 -5.03 -3.01
#